data_AF-A0A258Z0M3-F1
#
_entry.id   AF-A0A258Z0M3-F1
#
_cell.length_a   1.000
_cell.length_b   1.000
_cell.length_c   1.000
_cell.angle_alpha   90.00
_cell.angle_beta   90.00
_cell.angle_gamma   90.00
#
_symmetry.space_group_name_H-M   'P 1'
#
loop_
_entity.id
_entity.type
_entity.pdbx_description
1 polymer ?
#
loop_
_entity_poly.entity_id
_entity_poly.type
_entity_poly.pdbx_seq_one_letter_code
_entity_poly.pdbx_strand_id
1 'polypeptide(L)'
;MTNKIKSMLFFCAVFWSVAQAQAGWFDSKPAAPLRAGYTCCNLHYEDDWISDSNFGSLPFIPAGTPVRLTSYGSNRLYVDMNGKDMRIGLDYGRAQETLEQFAEKLIVADDPKAKIAQYPATVREAIKLGQVAVGMSKEQAVIAVGYPQRDETLSLDAPVWNYWASSFSPYRVMWNKNGQIAEIVTDPVTASRMVYRKQK
;
A
#
# COMPACT_ATOMS: atom_id res chain seq x y z
N MET A 1 23.61 -95.80 10.92
CA MET A 1 22.29 -95.79 11.59
C MET A 1 21.68 -94.41 11.33
N THR A 2 20.83 -94.28 10.30
CA THR A 2 19.36 -94.06 10.44
C THR A 2 19.04 -92.82 11.28
N ASN A 3 18.44 -91.73 10.77
CA ASN A 3 17.18 -91.72 10.05
C ASN A 3 16.93 -90.42 9.25
N LYS A 4 16.14 -90.58 8.19
CA LYS A 4 15.42 -89.53 7.44
C LYS A 4 14.44 -88.77 8.35
N ILE A 5 14.08 -87.54 7.97
CA ILE A 5 12.69 -87.09 7.79
C ILE A 5 12.69 -85.83 6.91
N LYS A 6 11.98 -85.92 5.79
CA LYS A 6 11.50 -84.78 5.01
C LYS A 6 10.23 -84.27 5.70
N SER A 7 10.09 -82.97 5.89
CA SER A 7 8.76 -82.37 5.94
C SER A 7 8.81 -80.97 5.34
N MET A 8 8.08 -80.83 4.26
CA MET A 8 7.81 -79.62 3.51
C MET A 8 6.49 -79.08 4.07
N LEU A 9 6.50 -77.86 4.61
CA LEU A 9 5.28 -77.13 4.94
C LEU A 9 5.39 -75.69 4.45
N PHE A 10 4.30 -75.34 3.78
CA PHE A 10 4.01 -74.19 2.94
C PHE A 10 3.28 -73.12 3.79
N PHE A 11 3.21 -71.89 3.27
CA PHE A 11 2.36 -70.77 3.74
C PHE A 11 2.81 -70.09 5.07
N CYS A 12 2.76 -68.77 5.25
CA CYS A 12 2.18 -67.67 4.48
C CYS A 12 2.96 -66.40 4.88
N ALA A 13 3.66 -65.75 3.95
CA ALA A 13 4.24 -64.44 4.24
C ALA A 13 3.12 -63.39 4.15
N VAL A 14 2.55 -63.01 5.29
CA VAL A 14 1.68 -61.83 5.39
C VAL A 14 2.59 -60.61 5.33
N PHE A 15 2.88 -60.14 4.11
CA PHE A 15 3.39 -58.79 3.93
C PHE A 15 2.26 -57.83 4.24
N TRP A 16 2.26 -57.27 5.45
CA TRP A 16 1.59 -56.00 5.69
C TRP A 16 2.33 -54.94 4.90
N SER A 17 1.86 -54.71 3.67
CA SER A 17 2.17 -53.48 2.95
C SER A 17 1.52 -52.34 3.71
N VAL A 18 2.25 -51.76 4.67
CA VAL A 18 1.90 -50.44 5.19
C VAL A 18 2.13 -49.48 4.02
N ALA A 19 1.04 -49.12 3.34
CA ALA A 19 1.05 -48.02 2.41
C ALA A 19 1.43 -46.76 3.21
N GLN A 20 2.70 -46.38 3.16
CA GLN A 20 3.16 -45.09 3.64
C GLN A 20 2.61 -44.03 2.69
N ALA A 21 1.42 -43.53 3.00
CA ALA A 21 0.95 -42.27 2.44
C ALA A 21 1.89 -41.18 2.96
N GLN A 22 2.90 -40.84 2.15
CA GLN A 22 3.67 -39.61 2.34
C GLN A 22 2.71 -38.46 2.02
N ALA A 23 2.00 -37.98 3.04
CA ALA A 23 1.32 -36.70 2.97
C ALA A 23 2.40 -35.64 2.76
N GLY A 24 2.49 -35.10 1.54
CA GLY A 24 3.38 -33.98 1.24
C GLY A 24 3.00 -32.80 2.12
N TRP A 25 3.89 -32.43 3.03
CA TRP A 25 3.78 -31.21 3.81
C TRP A 25 4.33 -30.09 2.93
N PHE A 26 3.53 -29.03 2.73
CA PHE A 26 3.86 -27.76 2.07
C PHE A 26 3.79 -27.68 0.54
N ASP A 27 2.60 -27.92 -0.02
CA ASP A 27 2.18 -27.21 -1.25
C ASP A 27 0.85 -26.48 -0.99
N SER A 28 0.84 -25.57 -0.02
CA SER A 28 -0.27 -24.63 0.12
C SER A 28 -0.15 -23.60 -1.00
N LYS A 29 -0.96 -23.77 -2.06
CA LYS A 29 -1.17 -22.74 -3.10
C LYS A 29 -1.36 -21.38 -2.40
N PRO A 30 -0.63 -20.33 -2.79
CA PRO A 30 -0.80 -19.02 -2.16
C PRO A 30 -2.27 -18.61 -2.25
N ALA A 31 -2.84 -18.19 -1.12
CA ALA A 31 -4.21 -17.71 -1.08
C ALA A 31 -4.39 -16.57 -2.10
N ALA A 32 -5.53 -16.55 -2.78
CA ALA A 32 -5.89 -15.44 -3.65
C ALA A 32 -5.93 -14.14 -2.83
N PRO A 33 -5.50 -13.00 -3.39
CA PRO A 33 -5.54 -11.74 -2.66
C PRO A 33 -7.00 -11.33 -2.38
N LEU A 34 -7.22 -10.68 -1.25
CA LEU A 34 -8.53 -10.12 -0.88
C LEU A 34 -8.93 -8.98 -1.83
N ARG A 35 -7.93 -8.25 -2.34
CA ARG A 35 -8.09 -7.19 -3.34
C ARG A 35 -6.80 -7.07 -4.13
N ALA A 36 -6.90 -6.78 -5.42
CA ALA A 36 -5.76 -6.43 -6.26
C ALA A 36 -6.09 -5.18 -7.07
N GLY A 37 -5.06 -4.38 -7.35
CA GLY A 37 -5.21 -3.14 -8.10
C GLY A 37 -3.89 -2.39 -8.13
N TYR A 38 -3.96 -1.07 -8.06
CA TYR A 38 -2.82 -0.17 -8.09
C TYR A 38 -2.87 0.80 -6.91
N THR A 39 -1.70 1.29 -6.47
CA THR A 39 -1.64 2.37 -5.49
C THR A 39 -2.30 3.63 -6.05
N CYS A 40 -3.17 4.24 -5.26
CA CYS A 40 -3.92 5.44 -5.63
C CYS A 40 -3.04 6.64 -5.98
N CYS A 41 -1.85 6.65 -5.38
CA CYS A 41 -1.10 7.84 -5.03
C CYS A 41 0.31 7.42 -4.59
N ASN A 42 1.20 8.39 -4.44
CA ASN A 42 2.50 8.14 -3.80
C ASN A 42 2.31 7.81 -2.31
N LEU A 43 2.81 6.64 -1.90
CA LEU A 43 2.72 6.13 -0.54
C LEU A 43 4.09 6.14 0.12
N HIS A 44 4.29 7.06 1.05
CA HIS A 44 5.51 7.29 1.80
C HIS A 44 5.68 6.22 2.88
N TYR A 45 6.92 5.74 3.05
CA TYR A 45 7.20 4.62 3.95
C TYR A 45 8.51 4.79 4.72
N GLU A 46 8.55 4.17 5.90
CA GLU A 46 9.75 3.89 6.68
C GLU A 46 9.83 2.38 6.84
N ASP A 47 10.96 1.78 6.42
CA ASP A 47 11.14 0.32 6.33
C ASP A 47 10.05 -0.41 5.51
N ASP A 48 9.11 -1.05 6.21
CA ASP A 48 7.95 -1.75 5.65
C ASP A 48 6.61 -1.10 6.06
N TRP A 49 6.63 0.06 6.72
CA TRP A 49 5.45 0.74 7.25
C TRP A 49 5.06 1.98 6.44
N ILE A 50 3.80 2.02 5.98
CA ILE A 50 3.14 3.18 5.37
C ILE A 50 2.08 3.67 6.34
N SER A 51 2.23 4.89 6.86
CA SER A 51 1.23 5.51 7.75
C SER A 51 0.16 6.26 6.94
N ASP A 52 -1.07 6.33 7.45
CA ASP A 52 -2.15 7.19 6.89
C ASP A 52 -1.85 8.69 7.01
N SER A 53 -0.83 9.09 7.78
CA SER A 53 -0.27 10.46 7.75
C SER A 53 0.56 10.75 6.49
N ASN A 54 1.05 9.69 5.82
CA ASN A 54 1.83 9.74 4.58
C ASN A 54 3.00 10.76 4.61
N PHE A 55 3.86 10.67 5.63
CA PHE A 55 4.92 11.66 5.88
C PHE A 55 5.79 11.96 4.66
N GLY A 56 5.60 13.14 4.07
CA GLY A 56 6.08 13.46 2.72
C GLY A 56 7.60 13.59 2.54
N SER A 57 8.39 13.65 3.62
CA SER A 57 9.86 13.68 3.52
C SER A 57 10.51 12.30 3.41
N LEU A 58 9.73 11.22 3.57
CA LEU A 58 10.21 9.85 3.46
C LEU A 58 10.38 9.44 1.98
N PRO A 59 11.06 8.32 1.67
CA PRO A 59 10.91 7.69 0.37
C PRO A 59 9.47 7.21 0.17
N PHE A 60 9.05 7.03 -1.08
CA PHE A 60 7.70 6.58 -1.40
C PHE A 60 7.65 5.51 -2.48
N ILE A 61 6.55 4.76 -2.46
CA ILE A 61 6.11 3.86 -3.52
C ILE A 61 5.26 4.68 -4.50
N PRO A 62 5.61 4.75 -5.80
CA PRO A 62 4.90 5.60 -6.74
C PRO A 62 3.42 5.25 -6.91
N ALA A 63 2.61 6.25 -7.25
CA ALA A 63 1.25 6.05 -7.75
C ALA A 63 1.23 5.09 -8.95
N GLY A 64 0.26 4.17 -8.99
CA GLY A 64 0.16 3.17 -10.05
C GLY A 64 1.07 1.96 -9.87
N THR A 65 1.61 1.74 -8.69
CA THR A 65 2.33 0.49 -8.37
C THR A 65 1.32 -0.63 -8.16
N PRO A 66 1.47 -1.79 -8.83
CA PRO A 66 0.61 -2.94 -8.58
C PRO A 66 0.66 -3.36 -7.11
N VAL A 67 -0.52 -3.57 -6.52
CA VAL A 67 -0.66 -3.91 -5.10
C VAL A 67 -1.70 -5.00 -4.91
N ARG A 68 -1.41 -5.92 -4.00
CA ARG A 68 -2.29 -7.01 -3.59
C ARG A 68 -2.49 -6.97 -2.08
N LEU A 69 -3.73 -6.79 -1.64
CA LEU A 69 -4.11 -6.96 -0.24
C LEU A 69 -4.15 -8.46 0.11
N THR A 70 -3.34 -8.88 1.05
CA THR A 70 -3.22 -10.29 1.45
C THR A 70 -4.03 -10.60 2.70
N SER A 71 -4.04 -9.71 3.69
CA SER A 71 -4.87 -9.84 4.90
C SER A 71 -5.06 -8.52 5.64
N TYR A 72 -6.01 -8.51 6.59
CA TYR A 72 -6.23 -7.41 7.54
C TYR A 72 -5.63 -7.77 8.90
N GLY A 73 -4.97 -6.80 9.54
CA GLY A 73 -4.66 -6.81 10.98
C GLY A 73 -5.55 -5.82 11.73
N SER A 74 -5.30 -5.61 13.03
CA SER A 74 -6.23 -4.80 13.86
C SER A 74 -6.41 -3.35 13.42
N ASN A 75 -5.34 -2.68 12.95
CA ASN A 75 -5.37 -1.30 12.45
C ASN A 75 -4.46 -1.15 11.22
N ARG A 76 -4.33 -2.23 10.43
CA ARG A 76 -3.37 -2.26 9.32
C ARG A 76 -3.77 -3.22 8.21
N LEU A 77 -3.32 -2.91 7.01
CA LEU A 77 -3.38 -3.75 5.83
C LEU A 77 -2.04 -4.47 5.67
N TYR A 78 -2.05 -5.76 5.36
CA TYR A 78 -0.87 -6.47 4.85
C TYR A 78 -0.97 -6.55 3.34
N VAL A 79 0.04 -6.05 2.64
CA VAL A 79 0.01 -5.93 1.19
C VAL A 79 1.32 -6.41 0.57
N ASP A 80 1.21 -7.04 -0.59
CA ASP A 80 2.34 -7.26 -1.49
C ASP A 80 2.34 -6.12 -2.53
N MET A 81 3.45 -5.38 -2.60
CA MET A 81 3.67 -4.32 -3.58
C MET A 81 4.85 -4.71 -4.46
N ASN A 82 4.56 -5.45 -5.52
CA ASN A 82 5.53 -5.94 -6.50
C ASN A 82 6.65 -6.81 -5.90
N GLY A 83 6.28 -7.79 -5.06
CA GLY A 83 7.20 -8.72 -4.41
C GLY A 83 7.80 -8.19 -3.10
N LYS A 84 7.40 -7.00 -2.66
CA LYS A 84 7.77 -6.44 -1.36
C LYS A 84 6.56 -6.46 -0.43
N ASP A 85 6.68 -7.21 0.66
CA ASP A 85 5.70 -7.17 1.74
C ASP A 85 5.77 -5.82 2.45
N MET A 86 4.62 -5.16 2.56
CA MET A 86 4.45 -3.88 3.23
C MET A 86 3.24 -3.93 4.17
N ARG A 87 3.23 -3.04 5.15
CA ARG A 87 2.14 -2.79 6.08
C ARG A 87 1.63 -1.37 5.88
N ILE A 88 0.32 -1.21 5.73
CA ILE A 88 -0.31 0.12 5.68
C ILE A 88 -1.14 0.33 6.94
N GLY A 89 -0.71 1.25 7.80
CA GLY A 89 -1.35 1.59 9.07
C GLY A 89 -2.44 2.65 8.90
N LEU A 90 -3.59 2.41 9.52
CA LEU A 90 -4.54 3.47 9.84
C LEU A 90 -4.22 3.95 11.26
N ASP A 91 -3.20 4.80 11.39
CA ASP A 91 -2.64 5.20 12.68
C ASP A 91 -3.51 6.27 13.36
N TYR A 92 -3.98 7.23 12.56
CA TYR A 92 -4.64 8.45 13.04
C TYR A 92 -6.13 8.51 12.69
N GLY A 93 -6.53 8.02 11.51
CA GLY A 93 -7.90 8.14 10.97
C GLY A 93 -8.94 7.12 11.46
N ARG A 94 -8.65 6.35 12.52
CA ARG A 94 -9.48 5.20 12.95
C ARG A 94 -10.88 5.56 13.41
N ALA A 95 -11.09 6.79 13.88
CA ALA A 95 -12.42 7.27 14.28
C ALA A 95 -13.24 7.77 13.08
N GLN A 96 -12.63 7.91 11.90
CA GLN A 96 -13.21 8.55 10.72
C GLN A 96 -13.47 7.59 9.56
N GLU A 97 -12.76 6.46 9.48
CA GLU A 97 -12.96 5.43 8.46
C GLU A 97 -12.60 4.02 8.96
N THR A 98 -13.21 3.00 8.35
CA THR A 98 -12.83 1.60 8.60
C THR A 98 -11.61 1.18 7.78
N LEU A 99 -10.99 0.05 8.12
CA LEU A 99 -9.88 -0.49 7.33
C LEU A 99 -10.28 -0.88 5.91
N GLU A 100 -11.51 -1.32 5.70
CA GLU A 100 -12.04 -1.67 4.38
C GLU A 100 -12.18 -0.41 3.53
N GLN A 101 -12.76 0.66 4.08
CA GLN A 101 -12.86 1.95 3.40
C GLN A 101 -11.47 2.52 3.06
N PHE A 102 -10.54 2.38 4.00
CA PHE A 102 -9.15 2.79 3.79
C PHE A 102 -8.47 1.96 2.68
N ALA A 103 -8.67 0.65 2.65
CA ALA A 103 -8.14 -0.23 1.61
C ALA A 103 -8.72 0.07 0.22
N GLU A 104 -10.03 0.30 0.14
CA GLU A 104 -10.71 0.67 -1.12
C GLU A 104 -10.17 1.98 -1.70
N LYS A 105 -9.90 2.94 -0.82
CA LYS A 105 -9.36 4.25 -1.16
C LYS A 105 -7.92 4.17 -1.67
N LEU A 106 -7.09 3.32 -1.07
CA LEU A 106 -5.67 3.22 -1.42
C LEU A 106 -5.39 2.25 -2.57
N ILE A 107 -6.24 1.25 -2.79
CA ILE A 107 -6.09 0.24 -3.83
C ILE A 107 -7.16 0.45 -4.90
N VAL A 108 -6.80 1.19 -5.94
CA VAL A 108 -7.68 1.54 -7.05
C VAL A 108 -7.65 0.46 -8.14
N ALA A 109 -8.76 0.28 -8.84
CA ALA A 109 -8.86 -0.74 -9.90
C ALA A 109 -8.07 -0.35 -11.16
N ASP A 110 -8.14 0.92 -11.56
CA ASP A 110 -7.49 1.44 -12.76
C ASP A 110 -6.11 2.03 -12.43
N ASP A 111 -5.12 1.79 -13.28
CA ASP A 111 -3.78 2.38 -13.12
C ASP A 111 -3.83 3.90 -13.33
N PRO A 112 -3.53 4.73 -12.30
CA PRO A 112 -3.54 6.19 -12.44
C PRO A 112 -2.47 6.71 -13.41
N LYS A 113 -1.47 5.93 -13.83
CA LYS A 113 -0.42 6.39 -14.76
C LYS A 113 -0.99 6.91 -16.07
N ALA A 114 -2.02 6.27 -16.62
CA ALA A 114 -2.66 6.71 -17.86
C ALA A 114 -3.28 8.11 -17.71
N LYS A 115 -3.85 8.40 -16.53
CA LYS A 115 -4.40 9.71 -16.19
C LYS A 115 -3.29 10.73 -15.94
N ILE A 116 -2.26 10.35 -15.18
CA ILE A 116 -1.09 11.20 -14.88
C ILE A 116 -0.42 11.67 -16.18
N ALA A 117 -0.29 10.80 -17.19
CA ALA A 117 0.31 11.15 -18.47
C ALA A 117 -0.39 12.31 -19.18
N GLN A 118 -1.69 12.52 -18.92
CA GLN A 118 -2.51 13.58 -19.52
C GLN A 118 -2.43 14.91 -18.77
N TYR A 119 -1.89 14.93 -17.54
CA TYR A 119 -1.77 16.15 -16.75
C TYR A 119 -0.73 17.11 -17.34
N PRO A 120 -0.82 18.42 -17.04
CA PRO A 120 0.19 19.40 -17.41
C PRO A 120 1.59 18.98 -16.94
N ALA A 121 2.63 19.35 -17.70
CA ALA A 121 4.01 18.94 -17.41
C ALA A 121 4.46 19.30 -15.99
N THR A 122 4.07 20.48 -15.48
CA THR A 122 4.36 20.91 -14.11
C THR A 122 3.74 20.00 -13.05
N VAL A 123 2.52 19.52 -13.28
CA VAL A 123 1.81 18.60 -12.38
C VAL A 123 2.47 17.23 -12.41
N ARG A 124 2.87 16.74 -13.59
CA ARG A 124 3.57 15.45 -13.72
C ARG A 124 4.90 15.43 -12.98
N GLU A 125 5.71 16.48 -13.13
CA GLU A 125 6.99 16.59 -12.41
C GLU A 125 6.79 16.68 -10.90
N ALA A 126 5.79 17.43 -10.44
CA ALA A 126 5.46 17.51 -9.02
C ALA A 126 5.00 16.16 -8.46
N ILE A 127 4.14 15.41 -9.16
CA ILE A 127 3.75 14.03 -8.78
C ILE A 127 4.98 13.12 -8.74
N LYS A 128 5.86 13.20 -9.74
CA LYS A 128 7.09 12.40 -9.79
C LYS A 128 8.01 12.65 -8.59
N LEU A 129 7.98 13.85 -8.03
CA LEU A 129 8.80 14.26 -6.89
C LEU A 129 8.10 14.10 -5.53
N GLY A 130 6.84 13.65 -5.49
CA GLY A 130 6.07 13.59 -4.23
C GLY A 130 5.74 14.99 -3.68
N GLN A 131 5.49 15.96 -4.56
CA GLN A 131 5.31 17.36 -4.22
C GLN A 131 3.98 17.91 -4.71
N VAL A 132 3.47 18.94 -4.03
CA VAL A 132 2.31 19.73 -4.47
C VAL A 132 2.74 21.02 -5.15
N ALA A 133 1.89 21.53 -6.06
CA ALA A 133 2.10 22.80 -6.74
C ALA A 133 0.81 23.63 -6.75
N VAL A 134 0.95 24.95 -6.65
CA VAL A 134 -0.18 25.90 -6.84
C VAL A 134 -0.87 25.61 -8.18
N GLY A 135 -2.20 25.61 -8.18
CA GLY A 135 -3.04 25.30 -9.33
C GLY A 135 -3.40 23.81 -9.49
N MET A 136 -2.77 22.89 -8.74
CA MET A 136 -3.20 21.49 -8.75
C MET A 136 -4.65 21.33 -8.27
N SER A 137 -5.38 20.37 -8.84
CA SER A 137 -6.67 19.94 -8.31
C SER A 137 -6.53 19.09 -7.04
N LYS A 138 -7.64 18.90 -6.32
CA LYS A 138 -7.73 17.95 -5.19
C LYS A 138 -7.25 16.54 -5.57
N GLU A 139 -7.66 16.04 -6.74
CA GLU A 139 -7.21 14.75 -7.27
C GLU A 139 -5.69 14.71 -7.51
N GLN A 140 -5.14 15.74 -8.16
CA GLN A 140 -3.70 15.81 -8.45
C GLN A 140 -2.88 15.88 -7.16
N ALA A 141 -3.36 16.60 -6.14
CA ALA A 141 -2.72 16.62 -4.83
C ALA A 141 -2.75 15.24 -4.16
N VAL A 142 -3.90 14.54 -4.18
CA VAL A 142 -3.98 13.18 -3.63
C VAL A 142 -3.03 12.23 -4.35
N ILE A 143 -2.97 12.27 -5.68
CA ILE A 143 -2.04 11.42 -6.43
C ILE A 143 -0.58 11.74 -6.05
N ALA A 144 -0.24 13.02 -5.89
CA ALA A 144 1.12 13.46 -5.61
C ALA A 144 1.59 13.14 -4.17
N VAL A 145 0.76 13.36 -3.16
CA VAL A 145 1.16 13.31 -1.74
C VAL A 145 0.21 12.49 -0.85
N GLY A 146 -0.67 11.68 -1.44
CA GLY A 146 -1.63 10.86 -0.72
C GLY A 146 -2.84 11.63 -0.19
N TYR A 147 -3.76 10.92 0.44
CA TYR A 147 -4.88 11.55 1.14
C TYR A 147 -4.39 12.28 2.40
N PRO A 148 -5.00 13.42 2.77
CA PRO A 148 -4.68 14.07 4.04
C PRO A 148 -5.16 13.22 5.22
N GLN A 149 -4.44 13.31 6.34
CA GLN A 149 -4.78 12.63 7.59
C GLN A 149 -6.19 13.01 8.04
N ARG A 150 -7.03 12.02 8.39
CA ARG A 150 -8.49 12.21 8.52
C ARG A 150 -8.94 12.85 9.82
N ASP A 151 -8.20 12.68 10.91
CA ASP A 151 -8.44 13.36 12.19
C ASP A 151 -8.15 14.87 12.10
N GLU A 152 -7.29 15.30 11.19
CA GLU A 152 -6.99 16.71 10.93
C GLU A 152 -7.73 17.29 9.73
N THR A 153 -8.20 16.44 8.82
CA THR A 153 -8.94 16.82 7.62
C THR A 153 -10.21 15.97 7.49
N LEU A 154 -11.26 16.36 8.24
CA LEU A 154 -12.53 15.64 8.35
C LEU A 154 -13.30 15.52 7.03
N SER A 155 -13.06 16.39 6.05
CA SER A 155 -13.70 16.32 4.73
C SER A 155 -12.74 16.72 3.61
N LEU A 156 -12.80 16.00 2.49
CA LEU A 156 -12.09 16.40 1.28
C LEU A 156 -12.69 17.66 0.64
N ASP A 157 -13.87 18.10 1.04
CA ASP A 157 -14.46 19.39 0.62
C ASP A 157 -14.00 20.56 1.50
N ALA A 158 -13.19 20.30 2.54
CA ALA A 158 -12.67 21.34 3.40
C ALA A 158 -11.86 22.38 2.58
N PRO A 159 -11.93 23.67 2.97
CA PRO A 159 -11.17 24.74 2.32
C PRO A 159 -9.66 24.64 2.58
N VAL A 160 -9.27 23.83 3.57
CA VAL A 160 -7.87 23.56 3.94
C VAL A 160 -7.70 22.07 4.15
N TRP A 161 -6.63 21.50 3.60
CA TRP A 161 -6.15 20.16 3.94
C TRP A 161 -4.85 20.27 4.73
N ASN A 162 -4.78 19.51 5.82
CA ASN A 162 -3.60 19.43 6.68
C ASN A 162 -2.77 18.20 6.30
N TYR A 163 -1.48 18.40 6.12
CA TYR A 163 -0.50 17.37 5.77
C TYR A 163 0.76 17.50 6.62
N TRP A 164 1.57 16.44 6.59
CA TRP A 164 2.80 16.33 7.36
C TRP A 164 3.96 15.92 6.46
N ALA A 165 5.02 16.73 6.41
CA ALA A 165 6.27 16.32 5.77
C ALA A 165 7.06 15.37 6.68
N SER A 166 6.92 15.56 8.00
CA SER A 166 7.41 14.70 9.08
C SER A 166 6.53 14.96 10.31
N SER A 167 6.68 14.21 11.40
CA SER A 167 5.91 14.42 12.64
C SER A 167 6.06 15.82 13.26
N PHE A 168 7.04 16.62 12.82
CA PHE A 168 7.30 17.98 13.33
C PHE A 168 7.17 19.07 12.26
N SER A 169 6.76 18.71 11.04
CA SER A 169 6.81 19.60 9.89
C SER A 169 5.45 19.62 9.17
N PRO A 170 4.44 20.28 9.74
CA PRO A 170 3.14 20.40 9.10
C PRO A 170 3.18 21.37 7.91
N TYR A 171 2.35 21.10 6.92
CA TYR A 171 2.04 22.06 5.86
C TYR A 171 0.55 22.03 5.53
N ARG A 172 0.00 23.18 5.14
CA ARG A 172 -1.42 23.32 4.83
C ARG A 172 -1.61 23.67 3.37
N VAL A 173 -2.52 22.96 2.72
CA VAL A 173 -2.93 23.22 1.34
C VAL A 173 -4.27 23.93 1.37
N MET A 174 -4.30 25.18 0.88
CA MET A 174 -5.50 26.01 0.83
C MET A 174 -6.15 25.94 -0.55
N TRP A 175 -7.46 25.76 -0.60
CA TRP A 175 -8.22 25.57 -1.84
C TRP A 175 -8.94 26.85 -2.25
N ASN A 176 -8.88 27.20 -3.55
CA ASN A 176 -9.76 28.22 -4.12
C ASN A 176 -11.16 27.64 -4.41
N LYS A 177 -12.09 28.53 -4.80
CA LYS A 177 -13.48 28.16 -5.14
C LYS A 177 -13.60 27.17 -6.31
N ASN A 178 -12.56 27.03 -7.13
CA ASN A 178 -12.52 26.11 -8.28
C ASN A 178 -11.93 24.74 -7.91
N GLY A 179 -11.62 24.49 -6.62
CA GLY A 179 -11.04 23.22 -6.18
C GLY A 179 -9.57 23.05 -6.57
N GLN A 180 -8.85 24.16 -6.77
CA GLN A 180 -7.42 24.18 -7.06
C GLN A 180 -6.62 24.75 -5.89
N ILE A 181 -5.37 24.30 -5.73
CA ILE A 181 -4.46 24.84 -4.71
C ILE A 181 -4.24 26.33 -4.97
N ALA A 182 -4.70 27.16 -4.04
CA ALA A 182 -4.48 28.61 -4.04
C ALA A 182 -3.14 28.96 -3.40
N GLU A 183 -2.83 28.31 -2.27
CA GLU A 183 -1.68 28.61 -1.44
C GLU A 183 -1.24 27.35 -0.68
N ILE A 184 0.06 27.27 -0.41
CA ILE A 184 0.65 26.25 0.45
C ILE A 184 1.39 26.96 1.59
N VAL A 185 0.89 26.81 2.82
CA VAL A 185 1.40 27.50 4.00
C VAL A 185 2.31 26.56 4.78
N THR A 186 3.59 26.90 4.88
CA THR A 186 4.61 26.13 5.61
C THR A 186 5.92 26.93 5.77
N ASP A 187 6.87 26.39 6.54
CA ASP A 187 8.21 26.98 6.71
C ASP A 187 9.12 26.74 5.48
N PRO A 188 10.22 27.49 5.30
CA PRO A 188 11.09 27.34 4.12
C PRO A 188 11.71 25.96 3.94
N VAL A 189 12.01 25.25 5.04
CA VAL A 189 12.64 23.92 4.97
C VAL A 189 11.62 22.92 4.45
N THR A 190 10.42 22.91 5.00
CA THR A 190 9.32 22.06 4.51
C THR A 190 8.94 22.42 3.08
N ALA A 191 8.90 23.71 2.74
CA ALA A 191 8.61 24.16 1.38
C ALA A 191 9.61 23.60 0.36
N SER A 192 10.90 23.53 0.71
CA SER A 192 11.93 22.98 -0.19
C SER A 192 11.75 21.50 -0.53
N ARG A 193 10.99 20.77 0.31
CA ARG A 193 10.76 19.33 0.18
C ARG A 193 9.39 19.02 -0.42
N MET A 194 8.35 19.74 -0.01
CA MET A 194 6.97 19.40 -0.34
C MET A 194 6.36 20.26 -1.45
N VAL A 195 6.98 21.39 -1.80
CA VAL A 195 6.40 22.33 -2.75
C VAL A 195 7.23 22.37 -4.03
N TYR A 196 6.64 21.89 -5.10
CA TYR A 196 7.25 21.99 -6.42
C TYR A 196 7.22 23.43 -6.90
N ARG A 197 8.40 23.93 -7.28
CA ARG A 197 8.57 25.22 -7.93
C ARG A 197 9.35 24.97 -9.21
N LYS A 198 8.74 25.30 -10.36
CA LYS A 198 9.45 25.22 -11.64
C LYS A 198 10.69 26.11 -11.54
N GLN A 199 11.87 25.51 -11.64
CA GLN A 199 13.11 26.26 -11.71
C GLN A 199 13.08 27.07 -13.02
N LYS A 200 13.42 28.35 -12.93
CA LYS A 200 13.49 29.25 -14.08
C LYS A 200 14.67 28.89 -14.97
#